data_AF-A0A8E0RQS5-F1
#
_entry.id   AF-A0A8E0RQS5-F1
#
_cell.length_a   1.000
_cell.length_b   1.000
_cell.length_c   1.000
_cell.angle_alpha   90.00
_cell.angle_beta   90.00
_cell.angle_gamma   90.00
#
_symmetry.space_group_name_H-M   'P 1'
#
loop_
_entity.id
_entity.type
_entity.pdbx_description
1 polymer ?
#
loop_
_entity_poly.entity_id
_entity_poly.type
_entity_poly.pdbx_seq_one_letter_code
_entity_poly.pdbx_strand_id
1 'polypeptide(L)'
;MTVLSGHTGVGKTTFLCEYSLDLSESGVNTMWGSFEMPLRKLCRTLIHQYAGEVLSPSAPDRVISWASMFNQKIPMCFMNFHGSQTEADVFKASCSYAMLHRV
;
A
#
# COMPACT_ATOMS: atom_id res chain seq x y z
N MET A 1 -13.72 1.25 12.71
CA MET A 1 -12.59 2.20 12.60
C MET A 1 -11.52 1.74 13.56
N THR A 2 -10.28 1.58 13.10
CA THR A 2 -9.14 1.19 13.93
C THR A 2 -8.08 2.28 13.84
N VAL A 3 -7.52 2.70 14.96
CA VAL A 3 -6.51 3.77 15.03
C VAL A 3 -5.24 3.21 15.65
N LEU A 4 -4.12 3.32 14.93
CA LEU A 4 -2.79 2.97 15.42
C LEU A 4 -1.98 4.24 15.66
N SER A 5 -1.52 4.45 16.89
CA SER A 5 -0.79 5.66 17.30
C SER A 5 0.53 5.33 18.00
N GLY A 6 1.46 6.28 17.99
CA GLY A 6 2.80 6.17 18.54
C GLY A 6 3.78 7.11 17.86
N HIS A 7 4.98 7.27 18.42
CA HIS A 7 6.01 8.17 17.89
C HIS A 7 6.44 7.82 16.46
N THR A 8 7.02 8.77 15.72
CA THR A 8 7.60 8.51 14.40
C THR A 8 8.75 7.51 14.52
N GLY A 9 8.88 6.61 13.53
CA GLY A 9 9.96 5.61 13.50
C GLY A 9 9.71 4.33 14.28
N VAL A 10 8.64 4.21 15.08
CA VAL A 10 8.32 2.96 15.83
C VAL A 10 7.78 1.82 14.95
N GLY A 11 7.69 2.01 13.63
CA GLY A 11 7.27 0.97 12.70
C GLY A 11 5.77 0.90 12.38
N LYS A 12 4.96 1.89 12.77
CA LYS A 12 3.49 1.91 12.51
C LYS A 12 3.14 1.67 11.04
N THR A 13 3.78 2.41 10.15
CA THR A 13 3.51 2.30 8.71
C THR A 13 3.94 0.94 8.17
N THR A 14 5.07 0.40 8.65
CA THR A 14 5.54 -0.93 8.30
C THR A 14 4.56 -2.01 8.73
N PHE A 15 4.05 -1.93 9.96
CA PHE A 15 3.02 -2.84 10.47
C PHE A 15 1.71 -2.74 9.65
N LEU A 16 1.26 -1.52 9.36
CA LEU A 16 0.06 -1.33 8.54
C LEU A 16 0.24 -1.91 7.13
N CYS A 17 1.44 -1.84 6.54
CA CYS A 17 1.75 -2.47 5.25
C CYS A 17 1.55 -3.99 5.31
N GLU A 18 2.11 -4.65 6.32
CA GLU A 18 1.97 -6.09 6.54
C GLU A 18 0.50 -6.49 6.76
N TYR A 19 -0.18 -5.81 7.67
CA TYR A 19 -1.60 -6.06 7.94
C TYR A 19 -2.48 -5.83 6.70
N SER A 20 -2.16 -4.84 5.88
CA SER A 20 -2.88 -4.58 4.62
C SER A 20 -2.62 -5.66 3.57
N LEU A 21 -1.43 -6.26 3.55
CA LEU A 21 -1.14 -7.42 2.70
C LEU A 21 -2.00 -8.61 3.12
N ASP A 22 -2.03 -8.94 4.41
CA ASP A 22 -2.84 -10.06 4.93
C ASP A 22 -4.31 -9.93 4.54
N LEU A 23 -4.87 -8.71 4.66
CA LEU A 23 -6.24 -8.42 4.23
C LEU A 23 -6.41 -8.61 2.71
N SER A 24 -5.48 -8.07 1.93
CA SER A 24 -5.56 -8.11 0.47
C SER A 24 -5.38 -9.52 -0.09
N GLU A 25 -4.48 -10.32 0.48
CA GLU A 25 -4.30 -11.74 0.18
C GLU A 25 -5.54 -12.58 0.54
N SER A 26 -6.27 -12.17 1.57
CA SER A 26 -7.56 -12.78 1.95
C SER A 26 -8.71 -12.37 1.02
N GLY A 27 -8.43 -11.60 -0.05
CA GLY A 27 -9.42 -11.16 -1.03
C GLY A 27 -10.15 -9.86 -0.64
N VAL A 28 -9.71 -9.15 0.40
CA VAL A 28 -10.31 -7.86 0.78
C VAL A 28 -9.75 -6.76 -0.11
N ASN A 29 -10.63 -6.09 -0.86
CA ASN A 29 -10.28 -4.91 -1.66
C ASN A 29 -9.67 -3.83 -0.76
N THR A 30 -8.37 -3.56 -0.94
CA THR A 30 -7.60 -2.73 -0.01
C THR A 30 -7.10 -1.46 -0.71
N MET A 31 -7.27 -0.31 -0.07
CA MET A 31 -6.83 0.99 -0.61
C MET A 31 -5.90 1.70 0.35
N TRP A 32 -4.82 2.25 -0.18
CA TRP A 32 -3.87 3.07 0.57
C TRP A 32 -3.96 4.55 0.21
N GLY A 33 -4.16 5.39 1.23
CA GLY A 33 -3.93 6.83 1.19
C GLY A 33 -2.75 7.20 2.08
N SER A 34 -1.55 7.28 1.52
CA SER A 34 -0.34 7.60 2.28
C SER A 34 0.06 9.07 2.10
N PHE A 35 0.01 9.83 3.19
CA PHE A 35 0.30 11.27 3.19
C PHE A 35 1.68 11.62 3.75
N GLU A 36 2.22 10.79 4.64
CA GLU A 36 3.56 10.98 5.22
C GLU A 36 4.64 10.25 4.43
N MET A 37 4.37 9.01 4.00
CA MET A 37 5.33 8.19 3.27
C MET A 37 5.08 8.25 1.75
N PRO A 38 6.07 8.61 0.92
CA PRO A 38 5.91 8.63 -0.53
C PRO A 38 5.51 7.27 -1.11
N LEU A 39 4.65 7.26 -2.12
CA LEU A 39 4.14 6.04 -2.76
C LEU A 39 5.24 5.07 -3.18
N ARG A 40 6.36 5.57 -3.73
CA ARG A 40 7.52 4.71 -4.10
C ARG A 40 8.11 3.94 -2.90
N LYS A 41 8.17 4.57 -1.72
CA LYS A 41 8.66 3.90 -0.49
C LYS A 41 7.61 2.93 0.06
N LEU A 42 6.32 3.25 -0.07
CA LEU A 42 5.21 2.37 0.27
C LEU A 42 5.23 1.08 -0.55
N CYS A 43 5.18 1.21 -1.88
CA CYS A 43 5.23 0.06 -2.79
C CYS A 43 6.49 -0.79 -2.54
N ARG A 44 7.65 -0.16 -2.32
CA ARG A 44 8.87 -0.89 -1.97
C ARG A 44 8.67 -1.72 -0.70
N THR A 45 8.18 -1.12 0.38
CA THR A 45 7.96 -1.82 1.66
C THR A 45 7.02 -3.01 1.49
N LEU A 46 5.89 -2.80 0.80
CA LEU A 46 4.91 -3.85 0.51
C LEU A 46 5.50 -4.99 -0.32
N ILE A 47 6.24 -4.71 -1.39
CA ILE A 47 6.83 -5.75 -2.24
C ILE A 47 7.89 -6.56 -1.48
N HIS A 48 8.69 -5.91 -0.63
CA HIS A 48 9.64 -6.60 0.25
C HIS A 48 8.93 -7.53 1.24
N GLN A 49 7.85 -7.06 1.87
CA GLN A 49 7.07 -7.85 2.82
C GLN A 49 6.37 -9.03 2.11
N TYR A 50 5.75 -8.78 0.96
CA TYR A 50 5.12 -9.81 0.13
C TYR A 50 6.10 -10.87 -0.35
N ALA A 51 7.33 -10.47 -0.70
CA ALA A 51 8.39 -11.41 -1.08
C ALA A 51 8.91 -12.25 0.09
N GLY A 52 8.70 -11.82 1.34
CA GLY A 52 9.29 -12.42 2.53
C GLY A 52 10.82 -12.31 2.59
N GLU A 53 11.43 -11.48 1.75
CA GLU A 53 12.88 -11.36 1.63
C GLU A 53 13.33 -9.93 1.28
N VAL A 54 14.60 -9.63 1.56
CA VAL A 54 15.19 -8.34 1.20
C VAL A 54 15.59 -8.35 -0.27
N LEU A 55 14.81 -7.64 -1.10
CA LEU A 55 15.10 -7.42 -2.50
C LEU A 55 16.22 -6.39 -2.71
N SER A 56 17.29 -6.82 -3.36
CA SER A 56 18.45 -5.96 -3.66
C SER A 56 18.34 -5.31 -5.04
N PRO A 57 18.70 -4.02 -5.19
CA PRO A 57 18.86 -3.39 -6.50
C PRO A 57 19.91 -4.08 -7.39
N SER A 58 20.84 -4.85 -6.80
CA SER A 58 21.83 -5.64 -7.55
C SER A 58 21.25 -6.86 -8.26
N ALA A 59 20.00 -7.23 -7.96
CA ALA A 59 19.28 -8.33 -8.60
C ALA A 59 17.94 -7.83 -9.18
N PRO A 60 17.98 -6.98 -10.23
CA PRO A 60 16.79 -6.31 -10.76
C PRO A 60 15.72 -7.28 -11.26
N ASP A 61 16.11 -8.40 -11.86
CA ASP A 61 15.16 -9.42 -12.36
C ASP A 61 14.30 -10.00 -11.23
N ARG A 62 14.88 -10.16 -10.03
CA ARG A 62 14.17 -10.67 -8.85
C ARG A 62 13.18 -9.64 -8.32
N VAL A 63 13.56 -8.36 -8.31
CA VAL A 63 12.66 -7.25 -7.97
C VAL A 63 11.48 -7.21 -8.95
N ILE A 64 11.76 -7.31 -10.25
CA ILE A 64 10.74 -7.30 -11.31
C ILE A 64 9.78 -8.48 -11.15
N SER A 65 10.31 -9.70 -10.94
CA SER A 65 9.49 -10.91 -10.74
C SER A 65 8.51 -10.74 -9.58
N TRP A 66 8.97 -10.27 -8.42
CA TRP A 66 8.12 -10.06 -7.26
C TRP A 66 7.11 -8.93 -7.46
N ALA A 67 7.53 -7.82 -8.08
CA ALA A 67 6.62 -6.71 -8.40
C ALA A 67 5.51 -7.15 -9.37
N SER A 68 5.85 -7.96 -10.39
CA SER A 68 4.86 -8.52 -11.31
C SER A 68 3.88 -9.45 -10.61
N MET A 69 4.37 -10.35 -9.74
CA MET A 69 3.51 -11.23 -8.95
C MET A 69 2.60 -10.45 -8.00
N PHE A 70 3.13 -9.42 -7.34
CA PHE A 70 2.37 -8.53 -6.46
C PHE A 70 1.23 -7.86 -7.24
N ASN A 71 1.55 -7.23 -8.37
CA ASN A 71 0.56 -6.53 -9.20
C ASN A 71 -0.53 -7.46 -9.77
N GLN A 72 -0.26 -8.74 -9.95
CA GLN A 72 -1.23 -9.71 -10.45
C GLN A 72 -2.12 -10.30 -9.35
N LYS A 73 -1.56 -10.55 -8.16
CA LYS A 73 -2.23 -11.33 -7.11
C LYS A 73 -2.85 -10.48 -6.01
N ILE A 74 -2.35 -9.28 -5.78
CA ILE A 74 -2.75 -8.45 -4.65
C ILE A 74 -3.75 -7.38 -5.11
N PRO A 75 -5.03 -7.46 -4.73
CA PRO A 75 -6.06 -6.47 -5.08
C PRO A 75 -5.92 -5.22 -4.19
N MET A 76 -4.83 -4.49 -4.42
CA MET A 76 -4.51 -3.26 -3.69
C MET A 76 -4.43 -2.07 -4.64
N CYS A 77 -5.09 -0.98 -4.27
CA CYS A 77 -5.01 0.29 -4.98
C CYS A 77 -4.33 1.36 -4.13
N PHE A 78 -3.77 2.35 -4.81
CA PHE A 78 -3.00 3.41 -4.16
C PHE A 78 -3.50 4.77 -4.64
N MET A 79 -3.77 5.66 -3.69
CA MET A 79 -3.99 7.06 -4.00
C MET A 79 -2.64 7.71 -4.33
N ASN A 80 -2.50 8.15 -5.58
CA ASN A 80 -1.32 8.88 -6.03
C ASN A 80 -1.58 10.39 -5.91
N PHE A 81 -1.40 10.92 -4.71
CA PHE A 81 -1.54 12.35 -4.46
C PHE A 81 -0.26 13.08 -4.87
N HIS A 82 -0.34 13.88 -5.92
CA HIS A 82 0.71 14.83 -6.28
C HIS A 82 0.41 16.20 -5.64
N GLY A 83 1.24 16.66 -4.71
CA GLY A 83 1.11 17.99 -4.07
C GLY A 83 0.10 18.05 -2.91
N SER A 84 -0.17 19.26 -2.39
CA SER A 84 -1.15 19.49 -1.32
C SER A 84 -2.56 19.12 -1.79
N GLN A 85 -3.20 18.20 -1.08
CA GLN A 85 -4.56 17.75 -1.38
C GLN A 85 -5.55 18.40 -0.42
N THR A 86 -6.74 18.72 -0.93
CA THR A 86 -7.84 19.10 -0.06
C THR A 86 -8.48 17.85 0.54
N GLU A 87 -9.11 17.99 1.70
CA GLU A 87 -9.90 16.90 2.30
C GLU A 87 -10.97 16.40 1.32
N ALA A 88 -11.59 17.31 0.55
CA ALA A 88 -12.61 16.98 -0.44
C ALA A 88 -12.09 16.04 -1.53
N ASP A 89 -10.85 16.24 -2.00
CA ASP A 89 -10.23 15.37 -3.02
C ASP A 89 -9.99 13.96 -2.46
N VAL A 90 -9.52 13.87 -1.21
CA VAL A 90 -9.30 12.59 -0.51
C VAL A 90 -10.62 11.84 -0.32
N PHE A 91 -11.67 12.53 0.13
CA PHE A 91 -12.99 11.92 0.29
C PHE A 91 -13.58 11.47 -1.04
N LYS A 92 -13.43 12.28 -2.09
CA LYS A 92 -13.90 11.93 -3.43
C LYS A 92 -13.21 10.68 -3.97
N ALA A 93 -11.89 10.60 -3.85
CA ALA A 93 -11.13 9.41 -4.26
C ALA A 93 -11.58 8.17 -3.48
N SER A 94 -11.75 8.31 -2.15
CA SER A 94 -12.19 7.22 -1.28
C SER A 94 -13.60 6.72 -1.62
N CYS A 95 -14.54 7.65 -1.81
CA CYS A 95 -15.92 7.33 -2.19
C CYS A 95 -15.98 6.68 -3.58
N SER A 96 -15.19 7.17 -4.54
CA SER A 96 -15.14 6.60 -5.89
C SER A 96 -14.65 5.16 -5.88
N TYR A 97 -13.58 4.88 -5.14
CA TYR A 97 -13.09 3.50 -4.96
C TYR A 97 -14.14 2.61 -4.28
N ALA A 98 -14.78 3.09 -3.21
CA ALA A 98 -15.82 2.35 -2.52
C ALA A 98 -17.02 2.04 -3.45
N MET A 99 -17.40 2.94 -4.35
CA MET A 99 -18.48 2.68 -5.32
C MET A 99 -18.09 1.65 -6.38
N LEU A 100 -16.85 1.68 -6.88
CA LEU A 100 -16.36 0.73 -7.89
C LEU A 100 -16.20 -0.69 -7.35
N HIS A 101 -15.89 -0.82 -6.07
CA HIS A 101 -15.61 -2.09 -5.41
C HIS A 101 -16.74 -2.52 -4.45
N ARG A 102 -17.94 -1.95 -4.59
CA ARG A 102 -19.16 -2.47 -3.96
C ARG A 102 -19.53 -3.79 -4.62
N VAL A 103 -19.44 -4.86 -3.84
CA VAL A 103 -20.12 -6.14 -4.10
C VAL A 103 -21.60 -5.97 -3.75
#